data_AF-A0A973WCV4-F1
#
_entry.id   AF-A0A973WCV4-F1
#
_cell.length_a   1.000
_cell.length_b   1.000
_cell.length_c   1.000
_cell.angle_alpha   90.00
_cell.angle_beta   90.00
_cell.angle_gamma   90.00
#
_symmetry.space_group_name_H-M   'P 1'
#
loop_
_entity.id
_entity.type
_entity.pdbx_description
1 polymer ?
#
loop_
_entity_poly.entity_id
_entity_poly.type
_entity_poly.pdbx_seq_one_letter_code
_entity_poly.pdbx_strand_id
1 'polypeptide(L)'
;MILSALFFYLFATVLVASAFMVIASRNPVHSVLFLILAFCNAAGLFILMGAEYLGMLLIVVYVGAVAVLFLFVVMMLDVDFVELRQGFLHYLPVGALV
;
A
#
# COMPACT_ATOMS: atom_id res chain seq x y z
N MET A 1 14.77 -2.40 -26.86
CA MET A 1 13.69 -1.39 -26.81
C MET A 1 12.33 -1.99 -26.48
N ILE A 2 11.87 -3.03 -27.19
CA ILE A 2 10.56 -3.65 -26.90
C ILE A 2 10.50 -4.29 -25.49
N LEU A 3 11.58 -4.98 -25.09
CA LEU A 3 11.62 -5.73 -23.83
C LEU A 3 11.58 -4.81 -22.60
N SER A 4 12.36 -3.72 -22.64
CA SER A 4 12.36 -2.69 -21.60
C SER A 4 11.01 -1.99 -21.48
N ALA A 5 10.33 -1.73 -22.61
CA ALA A 5 8.97 -1.16 -22.59
C ALA A 5 7.95 -2.12 -21.96
N LEU A 6 8.05 -3.42 -22.24
CA LEU A 6 7.16 -4.43 -21.67
C LEU A 6 7.33 -4.50 -20.15
N PHE A 7 8.57 -4.57 -19.65
CA PHE A 7 8.85 -4.53 -18.20
C PHE A 7 8.40 -3.21 -17.55
N PHE A 8 8.59 -2.08 -18.24
CA PHE A 8 8.10 -0.79 -17.75
C PHE A 8 6.58 -0.79 -17.54
N TYR A 9 5.80 -1.22 -18.55
CA TYR A 9 4.34 -1.27 -18.42
C TYR A 9 3.88 -2.31 -17.39
N LEU A 10 4.58 -3.44 -17.26
CA LEU A 10 4.29 -4.42 -16.23
C LEU A 10 4.49 -3.83 -14.82
N PHE A 11 5.65 -3.24 -14.54
CA PHE A 11 5.89 -2.68 -13.21
C PHE A 11 5.04 -1.44 -12.92
N ALA A 12 4.76 -0.61 -13.94
CA ALA A 12 3.90 0.57 -13.78
C ALA A 12 2.45 0.19 -13.49
N THR A 13 1.89 -0.79 -14.21
CA THR A 13 0.51 -1.24 -13.97
C THR A 13 0.35 -1.88 -12.59
N VAL A 14 1.31 -2.73 -12.19
CA VAL A 14 1.31 -3.33 -10.84
C VAL A 14 1.49 -2.27 -9.75
N LEU A 15 2.34 -1.26 -9.97
CA LEU A 15 2.53 -0.16 -9.03
C LEU A 15 1.23 0.64 -8.83
N VAL A 16 0.53 1.00 -9.89
CA VAL A 16 -0.73 1.75 -9.78
C VAL A 16 -1.82 0.90 -9.13
N ALA A 17 -1.94 -0.37 -9.52
CA ALA A 17 -2.92 -1.29 -8.94
C ALA A 17 -2.67 -1.52 -7.44
N SER A 18 -1.42 -1.73 -7.04
CA SER A 18 -1.05 -1.89 -5.62
C SER A 18 -1.27 -0.60 -4.83
N ALA A 19 -0.89 0.56 -5.36
CA ALA A 19 -1.14 1.86 -4.72
C ALA A 19 -2.63 2.14 -4.50
N PHE A 20 -3.48 1.79 -5.47
CA PHE A 20 -4.94 1.84 -5.29
C PHE A 20 -5.40 0.90 -4.17
N MET A 21 -4.87 -0.32 -4.13
CA MET A 21 -5.24 -1.32 -3.13
C MET A 21 -4.80 -0.95 -1.71
N VAL A 22 -3.69 -0.20 -1.54
CA VAL A 22 -3.27 0.37 -0.24
C VAL A 22 -4.37 1.23 0.38
N ILE A 23 -5.03 2.04 -0.44
CA ILE A 23 -6.08 2.98 -0.02
C ILE A 23 -7.42 2.26 0.14
N ALA A 24 -7.69 1.28 -0.73
CA ALA A 24 -8.96 0.56 -0.74
C ALA A 24 -9.07 -0.52 0.36
N SER A 25 -7.95 -1.08 0.84
CA SER A 25 -7.97 -2.14 1.84
C SER A 25 -8.36 -1.61 3.22
N ARG A 26 -9.37 -2.25 3.83
CA ARG A 26 -9.86 -1.91 5.17
C ARG A 26 -8.92 -2.36 6.27
N ASN A 27 -8.21 -3.47 6.06
CA ASN A 27 -7.28 -4.01 7.04
C ASN A 27 -5.91 -3.34 6.86
N PRO A 28 -5.37 -2.67 7.88
CA PRO A 28 -4.16 -1.87 7.75
C PRO A 28 -2.92 -2.76 7.50
N VAL A 29 -2.91 -4.01 8.00
CA VAL A 29 -1.85 -4.99 7.67
C VAL A 29 -1.80 -5.25 6.17
N HIS A 30 -2.96 -5.42 5.53
CA HIS A 30 -3.03 -5.60 4.08
C HIS A 30 -2.61 -4.33 3.34
N SER A 31 -3.00 -3.14 3.82
CA SER A 31 -2.54 -1.86 3.24
C SER A 31 -1.01 -1.77 3.24
N VAL A 32 -0.34 -2.14 4.32
CA VAL A 32 1.13 -2.09 4.40
C VAL A 32 1.79 -3.13 3.48
N LEU A 33 1.22 -4.33 3.35
CA LEU A 33 1.73 -5.33 2.40
C LEU A 33 1.64 -4.84 0.95
N PHE A 34 0.54 -4.19 0.56
CA PHE A 34 0.42 -3.58 -0.77
C PHE A 34 1.38 -2.39 -0.95
N LEU A 35 1.69 -1.66 0.12
CA LEU A 35 2.66 -0.57 0.08
C LEU A 35 4.09 -1.11 -0.18
N ILE A 36 4.47 -2.22 0.46
CA ILE A 36 5.73 -2.90 0.19
C ILE A 36 5.80 -3.34 -1.29
N LEU A 37 4.72 -3.94 -1.79
CA LEU A 37 4.63 -4.33 -3.20
C LEU A 37 4.80 -3.12 -4.13
N ALA A 38 4.17 -1.99 -3.83
CA ALA A 38 4.29 -0.77 -4.61
C ALA A 38 5.74 -0.24 -4.66
N PHE A 39 6.43 -0.21 -3.52
CA PHE A 39 7.83 0.22 -3.45
C PHE A 39 8.78 -0.75 -4.16
N CYS A 40 8.56 -2.06 -4.10
CA CYS A 40 9.35 -3.02 -4.88
C CYS A 40 9.20 -2.80 -6.38
N ASN A 41 7.98 -2.54 -6.87
CA ASN A 41 7.75 -2.23 -8.29
C ASN A 41 8.37 -0.88 -8.68
N ALA A 42 8.31 0.12 -7.81
CA ALA A 42 8.94 1.43 -8.02
C ALA A 42 10.46 1.31 -8.12
N ALA A 43 11.09 0.48 -7.27
CA ALA A 43 12.52 0.20 -7.35
C ALA A 43 12.89 -0.45 -8.70
N GLY A 44 12.07 -1.39 -9.19
CA GLY A 44 12.21 -1.97 -10.53
C GLY A 44 12.18 -0.91 -11.63
N LEU A 45 11.23 0.03 -11.58
CA LEU A 45 11.16 1.15 -12.53
C LEU A 45 12.39 2.06 -12.46
N PHE A 46 12.91 2.35 -11.27
CA PHE A 46 14.14 3.15 -11.14
C PHE A 46 15.36 2.45 -11.73
N ILE A 47 15.50 1.14 -11.53
CA ILE A 47 16.58 0.35 -12.14
C ILE A 47 16.46 0.36 -13.67
N LEU A 48 15.24 0.22 -14.22
CA LEU A 48 14.98 0.31 -15.66
C LEU A 48 15.36 1.68 -16.27
N MET A 49 15.24 2.76 -15.49
CA MET A 49 15.64 4.11 -15.91
C MET A 49 17.15 4.38 -15.72
N GLY A 50 17.93 3.41 -15.24
CA GLY A 50 19.36 3.57 -14.93
C GLY A 50 19.63 4.28 -13.59
N ALA A 51 18.61 4.48 -12.75
CA ALA A 51 18.73 5.10 -11.43
C ALA A 51 18.92 4.03 -10.33
N GLU A 52 19.96 3.22 -10.47
CA GLU A 52 20.21 2.02 -9.64
C GLU A 52 20.36 2.35 -8.15
N TYR A 53 21.13 3.40 -7.83
CA TYR A 53 21.36 3.83 -6.45
C TYR A 53 20.05 4.22 -5.74
N LEU A 54 19.18 4.95 -6.43
CA LEU A 54 17.86 5.33 -5.94
C LEU A 54 16.96 4.10 -5.73
N GLY A 55 16.96 3.16 -6.69
CA GLY A 55 16.21 1.90 -6.57
C GLY A 55 16.64 1.08 -5.35
N MET A 56 17.95 0.96 -5.12
CA MET A 56 18.49 0.26 -3.95
C MET A 56 18.13 0.95 -2.64
N LEU A 57 18.23 2.28 -2.56
CA LEU A 57 17.79 3.03 -1.39
C LEU A 57 16.29 2.83 -1.10
N LEU A 58 15.47 2.75 -2.14
CA LEU A 58 14.04 2.48 -1.98
C LEU A 58 13.79 1.14 -1.28
N ILE A 59 14.52 0.10 -1.67
CA ILE A 59 14.39 -1.22 -1.04
C ILE A 59 14.96 -1.21 0.38
N VAL A 60 16.18 -0.71 0.58
CA VAL A 60 16.85 -0.81 1.88
C VAL A 60 16.18 0.08 2.93
N VAL A 61 15.89 1.34 2.60
CA VAL A 61 15.38 2.32 3.57
C VAL A 61 13.86 2.22 3.70
N TYR A 62 13.13 2.27 2.58
CA TYR A 62 11.67 2.33 2.64
C TYR A 62 11.05 0.96 2.87
N VAL A 63 11.44 -0.07 2.11
CA VAL A 63 10.91 -1.43 2.33
C VAL A 63 11.52 -2.06 3.58
N GLY A 64 12.84 -1.96 3.75
CA GLY A 64 13.56 -2.62 4.84
C GLY A 64 13.33 -2.03 6.22
N ALA A 65 13.40 -0.71 6.37
CA ALA A 65 13.20 -0.05 7.66
C ALA A 65 11.78 0.46 7.83
N VAL A 66 11.32 1.38 6.99
CA VAL A 66 10.08 2.13 7.22
C VAL A 66 8.84 1.23 7.16
N ALA A 67 8.68 0.42 6.11
CA ALA A 67 7.49 -0.41 5.93
C ALA A 67 7.40 -1.55 6.96
N VAL A 68 8.54 -2.12 7.36
CA VAL A 68 8.61 -3.12 8.43
C VAL A 68 8.22 -2.51 9.78
N LEU A 69 8.67 -1.29 10.09
CA LEU A 69 8.24 -0.57 11.28
C LEU A 69 6.72 -0.31 11.27
N PHE A 70 6.16 0.10 10.12
CA PHE A 70 4.70 0.23 9.97
C PHE A 70 3.99 -1.10 10.22
N LEU A 71 4.50 -2.21 9.69
CA LEU A 71 3.93 -3.55 9.93
C LEU A 71 3.90 -3.89 11.43
N PHE A 72 5.00 -3.67 12.15
CA PHE A 72 5.06 -3.90 13.59
C PHE A 72 4.07 -3.04 14.37
N VAL A 73 4.03 -1.74 14.07
CA VAL A 73 3.12 -0.78 14.74
C VAL A 73 1.66 -1.16 14.48
N VAL A 74 1.32 -1.45 13.24
CA VAL A 74 -0.05 -1.79 12.83
C VAL A 74 -0.50 -3.13 13.39
N MET A 75 0.41 -4.12 13.53
CA MET A 75 0.06 -5.41 14.13
C MET A 75 -0.14 -5.34 15.64
N MET A 76 0.55 -4.44 16.34
CA MET A 76 0.34 -4.23 17.78
C MET A 76 -0.89 -3.38 18.08
N LEU A 77 -1.33 -2.56 17.13
CA LEU A 77 -2.58 -1.82 17.21
C LEU A 77 -3.76 -2.76 16.92
N ASP A 78 -4.61 -2.96 17.92
CA ASP A 78 -5.87 -3.67 17.74
C ASP A 78 -6.87 -2.72 17.05
N VAL A 79 -6.94 -2.77 15.73
CA VAL A 79 -7.84 -1.91 14.94
C VAL A 79 -9.15 -2.63 14.69
N ASP A 80 -10.10 -2.46 15.62
CA ASP A 80 -11.40 -3.12 15.58
C ASP A 80 -12.40 -2.36 14.67
N PHE A 81 -12.36 -2.65 13.37
CA PHE A 81 -13.25 -2.01 12.38
C PHE A 81 -14.74 -2.39 12.55
N VAL A 82 -15.05 -3.37 13.40
CA VAL A 82 -16.40 -3.90 13.61
C VAL A 82 -17.26 -2.95 14.47
N GLU A 83 -16.68 -2.26 15.46
CA GLU A 83 -17.42 -1.33 16.33
C GLU A 83 -17.89 -0.06 15.59
N LEU A 84 -17.07 0.48 14.67
CA LEU A 84 -17.41 1.69 13.92
C LEU A 84 -18.65 1.53 13.03
N ARG A 85 -18.88 0.34 12.47
CA ARG A 85 -20.03 0.07 11.59
C ARG A 85 -21.33 -0.17 12.36
N GLN A 86 -21.24 -0.75 13.57
CA GLN A 86 -22.44 -1.00 14.40
C GLN A 86 -23.00 0.30 14.99
N GLY A 87 -22.15 1.24 15.41
CA GLY A 87 -22.59 2.56 15.86
C GLY A 87 -23.35 3.33 14.78
N PHE A 88 -22.81 3.40 13.55
CA PHE A 88 -23.41 4.18 12.47
C PHE A 88 -24.79 3.65 12.02
N LEU A 89 -24.97 2.32 12.00
CA LEU A 89 -26.24 1.71 11.58
C LEU A 89 -27.36 1.90 12.62
N HIS A 90 -27.00 2.01 13.90
CA HIS A 90 -27.96 2.22 14.98
C HIS A 90 -28.46 3.67 15.06
N TYR A 91 -27.69 4.66 14.59
CA TYR A 91 -28.10 6.07 14.54
C TYR A 91 -28.86 6.46 13.26
N LEU A 92 -28.80 5.67 12.19
CA LEU A 92 -29.57 5.90 10.95
C LEU A 92 -31.09 6.10 11.19
N PRO A 93 -31.79 5.26 11.99
CA PRO A 93 -33.22 5.46 12.21
C PRO A 93 -33.54 6.70 13.06
N VAL A 94 -32.61 7.16 13.90
CA VAL A 94 -32.81 8.36 14.75
C VAL A 94 -32.57 9.64 13.94
N GLY A 95 -31.59 9.65 13.05
CA GLY A 95 -31.32 10.78 12.15
C GLY A 95 -32.33 10.93 11.00
N ALA A 96 -33.13 9.89 10.71
CA ALA A 96 -34.21 9.95 9.73
C ALA A 96 -35.54 10.47 10.31
N LEU A 97 -35.65 10.56 11.65
CA LEU A 97 -36.85 10.98 12.37
C LEU A 97 -36.79 12.43 12.91
N VAL A 98 -35.63 13.08 12.88
CA VAL A 98 -35.41 14.50 13.22
C VAL A 98 -35.23 15.30 11.95
#